data_AF-A0AAD3SLM9-F1
#
_entry.id   AF-A0AAD3SLM9-F1
#
_cell.length_a   1.000
_cell.length_b   1.000
_cell.length_c   1.000
_cell.angle_alpha   90.00
_cell.angle_beta   90.00
_cell.angle_gamma   90.00
#
_symmetry.space_group_name_H-M   'P 1'
#
loop_
_entity.id
_entity.type
_entity.pdbx_description
1 polymer ?
#
loop_
_entity_poly.entity_id
_entity_poly.type
_entity_poly.pdbx_seq_one_letter_code
_entity_poly.pdbx_strand_id
1 'polypeptide(L)'
;MDEDIVRWVLEFLLRQPIDDSVINALLSVLPIANNDSRLKKTLLLRRIDTEVSDASVSEKIMELLEIVEELDHRDGKSASELMKAAYCAVAVDCTVRFLEDSVETSGKYLEAVKRIWRKKLSKMEKLEKNGGGLVSENLLRWRDDIEAAITDSIVRDKILMSNTRNEALKAVRAYLKESWESMGPSFLEYVVQTMSKMENKELGTGGEAMGDQLGKGVEKGVSACHKFVVSHNTAVDEGGRGEY
;
A
#
# COMPACT_ATOMS: atom_id res chain seq x y z
N MET A 1 -22.34 -21.78 1.88
CA MET A 1 -20.93 -21.97 1.48
C MET A 1 -20.11 -21.90 2.74
N ASP A 2 -19.09 -22.75 2.87
CA ASP A 2 -18.21 -22.78 4.04
C ASP A 2 -17.49 -21.42 4.21
N GLU A 3 -17.49 -20.88 5.42
CA GLU A 3 -16.96 -19.54 5.73
C GLU A 3 -15.45 -19.45 5.53
N ASP A 4 -14.72 -20.55 5.78
CA ASP A 4 -13.28 -20.63 5.57
C ASP A 4 -12.96 -20.66 4.07
N ILE A 5 -13.75 -21.41 3.28
CA ILE A 5 -13.59 -21.44 1.81
C ILE A 5 -13.83 -20.06 1.21
N VAL A 6 -14.90 -19.38 1.63
CA VAL A 6 -15.22 -18.01 1.18
C VAL A 6 -14.06 -17.06 1.46
N ARG A 7 -13.51 -17.13 2.67
CA ARG A 7 -12.37 -16.30 3.10
C ARG A 7 -11.12 -16.56 2.25
N TRP A 8 -10.75 -17.82 2.03
CA TRP A 8 -9.57 -18.15 1.22
C TRP A 8 -9.70 -17.69 -0.22
N VAL A 9 -10.88 -17.86 -0.82
CA VAL A 9 -11.16 -17.40 -2.18
C VAL A 9 -11.10 -15.88 -2.25
N LEU A 10 -11.72 -15.18 -1.29
CA LEU A 10 -11.72 -13.72 -1.28
C LEU A 10 -10.33 -13.14 -1.05
N GLU A 11 -9.56 -13.67 -0.10
CA GLU A 11 -8.18 -13.24 0.14
C GLU A 11 -7.32 -13.43 -1.11
N PHE A 12 -7.45 -14.58 -1.78
CA PHE A 12 -6.75 -14.85 -3.03
C PHE A 12 -7.10 -13.82 -4.10
N LEU A 13 -8.39 -13.62 -4.38
CA LEU A 13 -8.87 -12.70 -5.42
C LEU A 13 -8.46 -11.25 -5.14
N LEU A 14 -8.50 -10.80 -3.89
CA LEU A 14 -8.08 -9.45 -3.50
C LEU A 14 -6.60 -9.18 -3.78
N ARG A 15 -5.77 -10.22 -3.93
CA ARG A 15 -4.34 -10.10 -4.25
C ARG A 15 -4.05 -10.24 -5.74
N GLN A 16 -5.05 -10.60 -6.54
CA GLN A 16 -4.89 -10.72 -7.98
C GLN A 16 -5.11 -9.36 -8.68
N PRO A 17 -4.51 -9.14 -9.86
CA PRO A 17 -4.75 -7.96 -10.68
C PRO A 17 -6.11 -8.04 -11.39
N ILE A 18 -7.20 -8.09 -10.62
CA ILE A 18 -8.58 -8.13 -11.07
C ILE A 18 -9.18 -6.73 -10.98
N ASP A 19 -10.17 -6.39 -11.82
CA ASP A 19 -10.86 -5.11 -11.72
C ASP A 19 -11.65 -4.95 -10.40
N ASP A 20 -11.60 -3.75 -9.82
CA ASP A 20 -12.31 -3.46 -8.57
C ASP A 20 -13.84 -3.55 -8.71
N SER A 21 -14.40 -3.43 -9.92
CA SER A 21 -15.82 -3.66 -10.18
C SER A 21 -16.24 -5.09 -9.84
N VAL A 22 -15.41 -6.08 -10.18
CA VAL A 22 -15.64 -7.50 -9.89
C VAL A 22 -15.56 -7.75 -8.39
N ILE A 23 -14.60 -7.12 -7.73
CA ILE A 23 -14.41 -7.29 -6.29
C ILE A 23 -15.54 -6.63 -5.51
N ASN A 24 -15.97 -5.44 -5.90
CA ASN A 24 -17.12 -4.78 -5.27
C ASN A 24 -18.41 -5.60 -5.44
N ALA A 25 -18.62 -6.19 -6.63
CA ALA A 25 -19.73 -7.12 -6.84
C ALA A 25 -19.62 -8.34 -5.91
N LEU A 26 -18.42 -8.91 -5.76
CA LEU A 26 -18.19 -10.06 -4.89
C LEU A 26 -18.42 -9.72 -3.40
N LEU A 27 -17.91 -8.57 -2.93
CA LEU A 27 -18.10 -8.09 -1.56
C LEU A 27 -19.59 -7.79 -1.25
N SER A 28 -20.40 -7.48 -2.27
CA SER A 28 -21.84 -7.25 -2.10
C SER A 28 -22.66 -8.53 -1.90
N VAL A 29 -22.12 -9.69 -2.31
CA VAL A 29 -22.82 -10.98 -2.29
C VAL A 29 -22.30 -11.91 -1.19
N LEU A 30 -21.02 -11.78 -0.80
CA LEU A 30 -20.41 -12.68 0.17
C LEU A 30 -20.65 -12.24 1.63
N PRO A 31 -20.98 -13.17 2.53
CA PRO A 31 -20.97 -12.91 3.96
C PRO A 31 -19.51 -12.79 4.43
N ILE A 32 -19.05 -11.56 4.66
CA ILE A 32 -17.70 -11.31 5.16
C ILE A 32 -17.70 -11.45 6.69
N ALA A 33 -16.99 -12.46 7.18
CA ALA A 33 -16.73 -12.63 8.60
C ALA A 33 -16.06 -11.36 9.17
N ASN A 34 -16.74 -10.65 10.07
CA ASN A 34 -16.22 -9.38 10.61
C ASN A 34 -15.03 -9.57 11.58
N ASN A 35 -14.53 -10.79 11.77
CA ASN A 35 -13.50 -11.09 12.77
C ASN A 35 -12.12 -11.41 12.18
N ASP A 36 -11.97 -11.40 10.86
CA ASP A 36 -10.68 -11.71 10.22
C ASP A 36 -9.84 -10.44 10.00
N SER A 37 -8.81 -10.25 10.83
CA SER A 37 -7.88 -9.10 10.72
C SER A 37 -7.03 -9.15 9.44
N ARG A 38 -6.64 -10.35 8.99
CA ARG A 38 -5.82 -10.56 7.79
C ARG A 38 -6.59 -10.22 6.52
N LEU A 39 -7.83 -10.67 6.41
CA LEU A 39 -8.69 -10.35 5.27
C LEU A 39 -9.00 -8.85 5.22
N LYS A 40 -9.28 -8.22 6.38
CA LYS A 40 -9.46 -6.77 6.47
C LYS A 40 -8.23 -6.00 6.03
N LYS A 41 -7.04 -6.40 6.51
CA LYS A 41 -5.77 -5.81 6.09
C LYS A 41 -5.57 -5.96 4.58
N THR A 42 -5.83 -7.15 4.03
CA THR A 42 -5.76 -7.42 2.59
C THR A 42 -6.65 -6.47 1.78
N LEU A 43 -7.89 -6.24 2.21
CA LEU A 43 -8.81 -5.31 1.55
C LEU A 43 -8.29 -3.86 1.60
N LEU A 44 -7.75 -3.43 2.73
CA LEU A 44 -7.20 -2.07 2.88
C LEU A 44 -5.96 -1.86 2.02
N LEU A 45 -5.01 -2.81 2.04
CA LEU A 45 -3.80 -2.75 1.21
C LEU A 45 -4.16 -2.70 -0.28
N ARG A 46 -5.12 -3.52 -0.71
CA ARG A 46 -5.62 -3.47 -2.08
C ARG A 46 -6.19 -2.09 -2.42
N ARG A 47 -7.00 -1.51 -1.54
CA ARG A 47 -7.58 -0.17 -1.77
C ARG A 47 -6.51 0.92 -1.88
N ILE A 48 -5.45 0.83 -1.08
CA ILE A 48 -4.29 1.73 -1.20
C ILE A 48 -3.59 1.51 -2.55
N ASP A 49 -3.42 0.26 -2.97
CA ASP A 49 -2.79 -0.10 -4.25
C ASP A 49 -3.58 0.45 -5.46
N THR A 50 -4.92 0.38 -5.44
CA THR A 50 -5.78 1.01 -6.46
C THR A 50 -5.53 2.51 -6.56
N GLU A 51 -5.55 3.23 -5.43
CA GLU A 51 -5.36 4.70 -5.43
C GLU A 51 -4.00 5.09 -6.02
N VAL A 52 -2.94 4.33 -5.69
CA VAL A 52 -1.58 4.58 -6.18
C VAL A 52 -1.39 4.16 -7.63
N SER A 53 -2.15 3.16 -8.11
CA SER A 53 -2.15 2.73 -9.52
C SER A 53 -2.73 3.80 -10.43
N ASP A 54 -3.73 4.55 -9.95
CA ASP A 54 -4.28 5.73 -10.63
C ASP A 54 -3.36 6.96 -10.54
N ALA A 55 -2.12 6.78 -10.04
CA ALA A 55 -1.17 7.83 -9.70
C ALA A 55 -1.75 8.89 -8.75
N SER A 56 -2.83 8.57 -8.04
CA SER A 56 -3.53 9.49 -7.13
C SER A 56 -2.88 9.43 -5.75
N VAL A 57 -2.63 10.61 -5.17
CA VAL A 57 -2.23 10.73 -3.77
C VAL A 57 -3.29 11.56 -3.09
N SER A 58 -3.90 11.03 -2.03
CA SER A 58 -4.99 11.72 -1.33
C SER A 58 -4.97 11.38 0.15
N GLU A 59 -5.68 12.19 0.94
CA GLU A 59 -5.83 11.95 2.38
C GLU A 59 -6.52 10.63 2.70
N LYS A 60 -7.26 10.08 1.75
CA LYS A 60 -7.84 8.74 1.84
C LYS A 60 -6.74 7.69 2.03
N ILE A 61 -5.57 7.84 1.41
CA ILE A 61 -4.44 6.93 1.65
C ILE A 61 -3.96 7.06 3.10
N MET A 62 -3.89 8.29 3.66
CA MET A 62 -3.55 8.48 5.07
C MET A 62 -4.54 7.80 6.00
N GLU A 63 -5.84 7.97 5.75
CA GLU A 63 -6.90 7.33 6.52
C GLU A 63 -6.83 5.80 6.43
N LEU A 64 -6.53 5.25 5.25
CA LEU A 64 -6.36 3.81 5.09
C LEU A 64 -5.13 3.29 5.86
N LEU A 65 -4.01 4.02 5.84
CA LEU A 65 -2.82 3.69 6.64
C LEU A 65 -3.14 3.73 8.14
N GLU A 66 -3.88 4.74 8.63
CA GLU A 66 -4.32 4.81 10.02
C GLU A 66 -5.16 3.58 10.42
N ILE A 67 -6.08 3.14 9.56
CA ILE A 67 -6.90 1.94 9.82
C ILE A 67 -6.04 0.67 9.82
N VAL A 68 -5.04 0.58 8.93
CA VAL A 68 -4.12 -0.57 8.92
C VAL A 68 -3.25 -0.58 10.19
N GLU A 69 -2.79 0.57 10.67
CA GLU A 69 -1.97 0.65 11.88
C GLU A 69 -2.78 0.23 13.11
N GLU A 70 -4.03 0.69 13.22
CA GLU A 70 -4.95 0.27 14.29
C GLU A 70 -5.26 -1.24 14.23
N LEU A 71 -5.31 -1.84 13.03
CA LEU A 71 -5.45 -3.29 12.89
C LEU A 71 -4.19 -4.02 13.36
N ASP A 72 -3.01 -3.56 12.93
CA ASP A 72 -1.73 -4.15 13.31
C ASP A 72 -1.47 -4.01 14.82
N HIS A 73 -1.81 -2.86 15.41
CA HIS A 73 -1.70 -2.61 16.84
C HIS A 73 -2.56 -3.57 17.67
N ARG A 74 -3.80 -3.83 17.24
CA ARG A 74 -4.68 -4.82 17.88
C ARG A 74 -4.14 -6.25 17.78
N ASP A 75 -3.36 -6.54 16.73
CA ASP A 75 -2.64 -7.81 16.56
C ASP A 75 -1.27 -7.81 17.26
N GLY A 76 -0.95 -6.79 18.07
CA GLY A 76 0.30 -6.69 18.84
C GLY A 76 1.53 -6.28 18.02
N LYS A 77 1.33 -5.71 16.82
CA LYS A 77 2.40 -5.26 15.92
C LYS A 77 2.54 -3.74 15.99
N SER A 78 3.77 -3.25 15.88
CA SER A 78 4.05 -1.82 15.73
C SER A 78 4.09 -1.41 14.25
N ALA A 79 3.85 -0.13 13.98
CA ALA A 79 4.01 0.43 12.64
C ALA A 79 5.47 0.29 12.16
N SER A 80 5.66 -0.21 10.94
CA SER A 80 6.97 -0.31 10.31
C SER A 80 7.51 1.07 9.90
N GLU A 81 8.82 1.16 9.71
CA GLU A 81 9.44 2.41 9.23
C GLU A 81 8.97 2.79 7.82
N LEU A 82 8.69 1.80 6.94
CA LEU A 82 8.11 2.07 5.63
C LEU A 82 6.68 2.59 5.71
N MET A 83 5.89 2.10 6.68
CA MET A 83 4.54 2.62 6.91
C MET A 83 4.57 4.08 7.37
N LYS A 84 5.46 4.40 8.32
CA LYS A 84 5.67 5.77 8.81
C LYS A 84 6.16 6.69 7.70
N ALA A 85 7.08 6.21 6.86
CA ALA A 85 7.57 6.95 5.70
C ALA A 85 6.47 7.22 4.67
N ALA A 86 5.66 6.22 4.35
CA ALA A 86 4.50 6.35 3.45
C ALA A 86 3.50 7.37 3.99
N TYR A 87 3.12 7.25 5.27
CA TYR A 87 2.20 8.20 5.91
C TYR A 87 2.73 9.63 5.87
N CYS A 88 4.02 9.82 6.21
CA CYS A 88 4.67 11.12 6.16
C CYS A 88 4.68 11.71 4.74
N ALA A 89 5.08 10.96 3.74
CA ALA A 89 5.19 11.44 2.37
C ALA A 89 3.80 11.83 1.80
N VAL A 90 2.76 11.03 2.08
CA VAL A 90 1.38 11.36 1.68
C VAL A 90 0.88 12.61 2.40
N ALA A 91 1.16 12.78 3.69
CA ALA A 91 0.78 13.99 4.44
C ALA A 91 1.41 15.25 3.86
N VAL A 92 2.69 15.18 3.48
CA VAL A 92 3.43 16.26 2.83
C VAL A 92 2.80 16.59 1.48
N ASP A 93 2.65 15.62 0.58
CA ASP A 93 2.06 15.86 -0.74
C ASP A 93 0.61 16.38 -0.68
N CYS A 94 -0.20 15.88 0.27
CA CYS A 94 -1.55 16.38 0.54
C CYS A 94 -1.58 17.85 0.98
N THR A 95 -0.48 18.35 1.52
CA THR A 95 -0.37 19.73 2.01
C THR A 95 0.28 20.64 0.96
N VAL A 96 1.38 20.19 0.38
CA VAL A 96 2.22 20.95 -0.56
C VAL A 96 1.53 21.22 -1.89
N ARG A 97 0.63 20.34 -2.35
CA ARG A 97 -0.19 20.62 -3.54
C ARG A 97 -0.98 21.93 -3.47
N PHE A 98 -1.27 22.42 -2.25
CA PHE A 98 -1.97 23.70 -2.06
C PHE A 98 -1.01 24.90 -2.00
N LEU A 99 0.31 24.68 -1.92
CA LEU A 99 1.35 25.70 -2.09
C LEU A 99 1.61 26.03 -3.56
N GLU A 100 1.39 25.06 -4.46
CA GLU A 100 1.65 25.20 -5.89
C GLU A 100 0.70 26.20 -6.56
N ASP A 101 -0.50 26.34 -6.01
CA ASP A 101 -1.49 27.32 -6.49
C ASP A 101 -1.18 28.74 -5.95
N SER A 102 -1.46 29.77 -6.75
CA SER A 102 -1.13 31.20 -6.50
C SER A 102 -1.74 31.86 -5.24
N VAL A 103 -1.31 33.09 -4.91
CA VAL A 103 -1.65 33.94 -3.73
C VAL A 103 -3.06 33.80 -3.10
N GLU A 104 -4.12 33.51 -3.88
CA GLU A 104 -5.49 33.23 -3.38
C GLU A 104 -5.65 31.88 -2.65
N THR A 105 -4.77 30.90 -2.85
CA THR A 105 -4.80 29.58 -2.18
C THR A 105 -3.98 29.52 -0.90
N SER A 106 -3.40 30.64 -0.46
CA SER A 106 -2.79 30.76 0.87
C SER A 106 -3.74 30.31 1.99
N GLY A 107 -5.06 30.54 1.81
CA GLY A 107 -6.11 30.01 2.69
C GLY A 107 -6.21 28.49 2.66
N LYS A 108 -6.19 27.86 1.48
CA LYS A 108 -6.27 26.39 1.32
C LYS A 108 -5.07 25.69 1.92
N TYR A 109 -3.87 26.24 1.73
CA TYR A 109 -2.67 25.74 2.37
C TYR A 109 -2.80 25.80 3.89
N LEU A 110 -3.16 26.97 4.45
CA LEU A 110 -3.32 27.11 5.89
C LEU A 110 -4.41 26.17 6.46
N GLU A 111 -5.48 25.94 5.72
CA GLU A 111 -6.52 24.97 6.08
C GLU A 111 -5.98 23.53 6.09
N ALA A 112 -5.20 23.13 5.08
CA ALA A 112 -4.53 21.84 5.05
C ALA A 112 -3.55 21.68 6.22
N VAL A 113 -2.73 22.71 6.52
CA VAL A 113 -1.84 22.75 7.69
C VAL A 113 -2.63 22.53 8.98
N LYS A 114 -3.72 23.27 9.18
CA LYS A 114 -4.57 23.13 10.38
C LYS A 114 -5.19 21.74 10.47
N ARG A 115 -5.67 21.18 9.36
CA ARG A 115 -6.42 19.92 9.35
C ARG A 115 -5.51 18.70 9.51
N ILE A 116 -4.42 18.62 8.74
CA ILE A 116 -3.49 17.48 8.74
C ILE A 116 -2.53 17.57 9.94
N TRP A 117 -1.85 18.70 10.10
CA TRP A 117 -0.71 18.78 11.01
C TRP A 117 -1.09 19.23 12.42
N ARG A 118 -2.06 20.15 12.57
CA ARG A 118 -2.46 20.64 13.91
C ARG A 118 -3.60 19.84 14.54
N LYS A 119 -4.53 19.33 13.75
CA LYS A 119 -5.68 18.59 14.26
C LYS A 119 -5.41 17.08 14.27
N LYS A 120 -5.03 16.50 13.14
CA LYS A 120 -4.87 15.05 13.01
C LYS A 120 -3.59 14.57 13.71
N LEU A 121 -2.43 15.13 13.38
CA LEU A 121 -1.16 14.72 14.00
C LEU A 121 -1.12 14.98 15.53
N SER A 122 -1.58 16.13 16.01
CA SER A 122 -1.63 16.38 17.47
C SER A 122 -2.61 15.50 18.25
N LYS A 123 -3.59 14.87 17.58
CA LYS A 123 -4.40 13.81 18.21
C LYS A 123 -3.60 12.53 18.33
N MET A 124 -2.87 12.17 17.27
CA MET A 124 -2.04 10.97 17.22
C MET A 124 -0.91 11.00 18.25
N GLU A 125 -0.19 12.13 18.39
CA GLU A 125 0.86 12.31 19.43
C GLU A 125 0.34 12.08 20.86
N LYS A 126 -0.93 12.40 21.13
CA LYS A 126 -1.54 12.16 22.45
C LYS A 126 -1.82 10.69 22.70
N LEU A 127 -2.13 9.93 21.66
CA LEU A 127 -2.42 8.50 21.71
C LEU A 127 -1.12 7.67 21.73
N GLU A 128 -0.05 8.20 21.13
CA GLU A 128 1.24 7.52 20.95
C GLU A 128 2.02 7.23 22.23
N LYS A 129 1.64 7.85 23.35
CA LYS A 129 2.21 7.54 24.68
C LYS A 129 2.06 6.07 25.09
N ASN A 130 1.32 5.28 24.30
CA ASN A 130 1.08 3.85 24.50
C ASN A 130 1.85 2.93 23.53
N GLY A 131 2.83 3.44 22.75
CA GLY A 131 3.85 2.60 22.10
C GLY A 131 3.56 2.05 20.70
N GLY A 132 2.55 2.57 20.00
CA GLY A 132 2.30 2.29 18.58
C GLY A 132 1.79 3.54 17.90
N GLY A 133 2.44 3.97 16.82
CA GLY A 133 1.96 5.10 16.06
C GLY A 133 2.73 5.39 14.79
N LEU A 134 2.08 6.19 13.94
CA LEU A 134 2.60 6.66 12.66
C LEU A 134 3.46 7.92 12.79
N VAL A 135 3.65 8.44 14.01
CA VAL A 135 4.51 9.61 14.22
C VAL A 135 5.96 9.15 14.15
N SER A 136 6.73 9.84 13.32
CA SER A 136 8.16 9.63 13.16
C SER A 136 8.88 10.95 13.32
N GLU A 137 10.17 10.92 13.63
CA GLU A 137 11.01 12.12 13.65
C GLU A 137 10.95 12.87 12.32
N ASN A 138 10.89 12.14 11.21
CA ASN A 138 10.74 12.74 9.87
C ASN A 138 9.41 13.48 9.71
N LEU A 139 8.31 12.93 10.23
CA LEU A 139 7.00 13.59 10.23
C LEU A 139 7.03 14.88 11.07
N LEU A 140 7.69 14.86 12.23
CA LEU A 140 7.83 16.05 13.08
C LEU A 140 8.68 17.14 12.41
N ARG A 141 9.78 16.75 11.74
CA ARG A 141 10.59 17.68 10.96
C ARG A 141 9.79 18.32 9.82
N TRP A 142 9.00 17.51 9.10
CA TRP A 142 8.14 18.02 8.05
C TRP A 142 7.06 18.94 8.57
N ARG A 143 6.49 18.68 9.75
CA ARG A 143 5.57 19.63 10.41
C ARG A 143 6.22 21.00 10.56
N ASP A 144 7.44 21.03 11.10
CA ASP A 144 8.14 22.28 11.36
C ASP A 144 8.45 23.04 10.05
N ASP A 145 8.90 22.34 9.01
CA ASP A 145 9.15 22.90 7.67
C ASP A 145 7.85 23.43 7.01
N ILE A 146 6.75 22.67 7.10
CA ILE A 146 5.42 23.03 6.57
C ILE A 146 4.85 24.26 7.29
N GLU A 147 5.02 24.34 8.61
CA GLU A 147 4.61 25.52 9.38
C GLU A 147 5.47 26.73 9.06
N ALA A 148 6.80 26.57 8.92
CA ALA A 148 7.72 27.64 8.57
C ALA A 148 7.42 28.23 7.18
N ALA A 149 7.04 27.40 6.19
CA ALA A 149 6.72 27.84 4.84
C ALA A 149 5.57 28.88 4.74
N ILE A 150 4.74 29.00 5.79
CA ILE A 150 3.70 30.03 5.89
C ILE A 150 4.32 31.43 5.84
N THR A 151 5.44 31.63 6.54
CA THR A 151 6.08 32.94 6.69
C THR A 151 7.43 33.04 5.99
N ASP A 152 8.14 31.92 5.83
CA ASP A 152 9.46 31.85 5.23
C ASP A 152 9.39 31.43 3.76
N SER A 153 9.71 32.36 2.86
CA SER A 153 9.71 32.09 1.42
C SER A 153 10.83 31.14 0.98
N ILE A 154 11.97 31.13 1.67
CA ILE A 154 13.10 30.25 1.34
C ILE A 154 12.71 28.80 1.61
N VAL A 155 12.08 28.54 2.76
CA VAL A 155 11.57 27.21 3.09
C VAL A 155 10.49 26.78 2.11
N ARG A 156 9.56 27.70 1.77
CA ARG A 156 8.51 27.43 0.79
C ARG A 156 9.06 27.06 -0.58
N ASP A 157 10.02 27.81 -1.10
CA ASP A 157 10.61 27.56 -2.42
C ASP A 157 11.34 26.21 -2.44
N LYS A 158 12.06 25.88 -1.36
CA LYS A 158 12.70 24.57 -1.20
C LYS A 158 11.69 23.41 -1.25
N ILE A 159 10.54 23.57 -0.59
CA ILE A 159 9.47 22.56 -0.59
C ILE A 159 8.86 22.43 -2.00
N LEU A 160 8.60 23.54 -2.69
CA LEU A 160 8.06 23.55 -4.05
C LEU A 160 8.99 22.93 -5.09
N MET A 161 10.31 23.02 -4.89
CA MET A 161 11.29 22.33 -5.75
C MET A 161 11.33 20.81 -5.53
N SER A 162 10.66 20.29 -4.49
CA SER A 162 10.67 18.86 -4.17
C SER A 162 9.54 18.13 -4.90
N ASN A 163 9.83 16.97 -5.48
CA ASN A 163 8.81 16.14 -6.15
C ASN A 163 8.00 15.31 -5.14
N THR A 164 7.23 16.00 -4.30
CA THR A 164 6.51 15.40 -3.15
C THR A 164 5.54 14.31 -3.57
N ARG A 165 4.87 14.46 -4.72
CA ARG A 165 3.97 13.43 -5.28
C ARG A 165 4.69 12.13 -5.61
N ASN A 166 5.81 12.20 -6.30
CA ASN A 166 6.57 11.01 -6.67
C ASN A 166 7.14 10.32 -5.43
N GLU A 167 7.65 11.10 -4.46
CA GLU A 167 8.13 10.56 -3.19
C GLU A 167 7.01 9.87 -2.39
N ALA A 168 5.79 10.43 -2.40
CA ALA A 168 4.61 9.79 -1.80
C ALA A 168 4.26 8.47 -2.49
N LEU A 169 4.19 8.44 -3.82
CA LEU A 169 3.90 7.21 -4.57
C LEU A 169 4.96 6.13 -4.32
N LYS A 170 6.25 6.51 -4.33
CA LYS A 170 7.36 5.58 -4.04
C LYS A 170 7.28 5.02 -2.63
N ALA A 171 7.06 5.87 -1.63
CA ALA A 171 6.97 5.44 -0.23
C ALA A 171 5.79 4.49 0.00
N VAL A 172 4.62 4.79 -0.57
CA VAL A 172 3.44 3.92 -0.46
C VAL A 172 3.67 2.58 -1.16
N ARG A 173 4.27 2.55 -2.35
CA ARG A 173 4.61 1.29 -3.05
C ARG A 173 5.60 0.45 -2.25
N ALA A 174 6.61 1.08 -1.64
CA ALA A 174 7.57 0.38 -0.79
C ALA A 174 6.88 -0.27 0.42
N TYR A 175 5.97 0.47 1.07
CA TYR A 175 5.17 -0.07 2.17
C TYR A 175 4.22 -1.21 1.74
N LEU A 176 3.54 -1.06 0.60
CA LEU A 176 2.67 -2.11 0.06
C LEU A 176 3.47 -3.39 -0.19
N LYS A 177 4.64 -3.28 -0.82
CA LYS A 177 5.54 -4.40 -1.04
C LYS A 177 5.92 -5.11 0.26
N GLU A 178 6.40 -4.36 1.26
CA GLU A 178 6.74 -4.91 2.58
C GLU A 178 5.53 -5.61 3.23
N SER A 179 4.36 -5.00 3.15
CA SER A 179 3.14 -5.55 3.76
C SER A 179 2.70 -6.86 3.10
N TRP A 180 2.74 -6.93 1.77
CA TRP A 180 2.42 -8.16 1.03
C TRP A 180 3.43 -9.28 1.29
N GLU A 181 4.72 -8.95 1.35
CA GLU A 181 5.80 -9.89 1.68
C GLU A 181 5.66 -10.42 3.12
N SER A 182 5.41 -9.53 4.08
CA SER A 182 5.21 -9.88 5.50
C SER A 182 4.01 -10.79 5.71
N MET A 183 2.93 -10.58 4.94
CA MET A 183 1.75 -11.43 5.01
C MET A 183 1.98 -12.83 4.41
N GLY A 184 2.99 -13.02 3.56
CA GLY A 184 3.21 -14.26 2.84
C GLY A 184 2.07 -14.60 1.85
N PRO A 185 2.13 -15.75 1.16
CA PRO A 185 1.10 -16.15 0.20
C PRO A 185 -0.27 -16.32 0.86
N SER A 186 -1.34 -16.16 0.08
CA SER A 186 -2.67 -16.61 0.49
C SER A 186 -2.70 -18.13 0.65
N PHE A 187 -3.70 -18.66 1.36
CA PHE A 187 -3.82 -20.10 1.56
C PHE A 187 -3.88 -20.87 0.23
N LEU A 188 -4.66 -20.39 -0.74
CA LEU A 188 -4.78 -21.04 -2.06
C LEU A 188 -3.46 -21.02 -2.83
N GLU A 189 -2.70 -19.92 -2.79
CA GLU A 189 -1.36 -19.87 -3.39
C GLU A 189 -0.41 -20.85 -2.71
N TYR A 190 -0.47 -20.96 -1.38
CA TYR A 190 0.35 -21.91 -0.63
C TYR A 190 0.04 -23.36 -1.00
N VAL A 191 -1.24 -23.75 -1.09
CA VAL A 191 -1.66 -25.10 -1.51
C VAL A 191 -1.14 -25.41 -2.91
N VAL A 192 -1.33 -24.48 -3.86
CA VAL A 192 -0.83 -24.63 -5.23
C VAL A 192 0.70 -24.82 -5.25
N GLN A 193 1.45 -23.95 -4.55
CA GLN A 193 2.91 -24.07 -4.46
C GLN A 193 3.36 -25.40 -3.85
N THR A 194 2.59 -25.96 -2.92
CA THR A 194 2.92 -27.22 -2.25
C THR A 194 2.64 -28.41 -3.18
N MET A 195 1.52 -28.41 -3.88
CA MET A 195 1.18 -29.45 -4.87
C MET A 195 2.21 -29.52 -6.00
N SER A 196 2.59 -28.38 -6.58
CA SER A 196 3.63 -28.34 -7.63
C SER A 196 5.00 -28.85 -7.14
N LYS A 197 5.34 -28.64 -5.86
CA LYS A 197 6.58 -29.19 -5.27
C LYS A 197 6.52 -30.71 -5.09
N MET A 198 5.35 -31.28 -4.85
CA MET A 198 5.16 -32.72 -4.69
C MET A 198 5.21 -33.42 -6.06
N GLU A 199 4.51 -32.89 -7.07
CA GLU A 199 4.57 -33.41 -8.45
C GLU A 199 6.02 -33.44 -8.99
N ASN A 200 6.79 -32.37 -8.74
CA ASN A 200 8.20 -32.30 -9.14
C ASN A 200 9.12 -33.25 -8.35
N LYS A 201 8.72 -33.72 -7.16
CA LYS A 201 9.46 -34.74 -6.40
C LYS A 201 9.13 -36.16 -6.86
N GLU A 202 7.89 -36.42 -7.25
CA GLU A 202 7.47 -37.74 -7.76
C GLU A 202 8.03 -38.06 -9.15
N LEU A 203 8.32 -37.02 -9.96
CA LEU A 203 9.04 -37.15 -11.24
C LEU A 203 10.58 -37.32 -11.09
N GLY A 204 11.11 -37.32 -9.87
CA GLY A 204 12.54 -37.53 -9.58
C GLY A 204 12.96 -39.01 -9.46
N THR A 205 12.03 -39.95 -9.55
CA THR A 205 12.28 -41.39 -9.48
C THR A 205 11.51 -42.13 -10.58
N GLY A 206 12.15 -42.30 -11.74
CA GLY A 206 11.65 -43.19 -12.80
C GLY A 206 11.68 -42.52 -14.17
N GLY A 207 12.54 -43.02 -15.05
CA GLY A 207 12.67 -42.54 -16.42
C GLY A 207 11.48 -42.85 -17.33
N GLU A 208 11.45 -42.08 -18.42
CA GLU A 208 10.76 -42.25 -19.71
C GLU A 208 9.27 -41.89 -19.85
N ALA A 209 9.07 -40.70 -20.43
CA ALA A 209 8.13 -40.27 -21.49
C ALA A 209 6.68 -40.82 -21.52
N MET A 210 5.68 -39.94 -21.44
CA MET A 210 4.92 -39.37 -22.58
C MET A 210 3.80 -38.46 -22.01
N GLY A 211 3.40 -37.42 -22.76
CA GLY A 211 2.78 -36.21 -22.20
C GLY A 211 1.34 -36.32 -21.72
N ASP A 212 0.89 -35.34 -20.94
CA ASP A 212 -0.19 -34.45 -21.40
C ASP A 212 -0.21 -33.10 -20.67
N GLN A 213 -0.71 -32.10 -21.36
CA GLN A 213 -0.66 -30.68 -21.05
C GLN A 213 -1.77 -30.27 -20.07
N LEU A 214 -1.54 -30.28 -18.76
CA LEU A 214 -2.48 -29.65 -17.79
C LEU A 214 -1.84 -28.87 -16.63
N GLY A 215 -0.51 -28.88 -16.46
CA GLY A 215 0.18 -28.13 -15.38
C GLY A 215 0.70 -26.73 -15.75
N LYS A 216 0.81 -26.39 -17.05
CA LYS A 216 1.51 -25.16 -17.49
C LYS A 216 0.74 -23.84 -17.28
N GLY A 217 -0.56 -23.90 -16.98
CA GLY A 217 -1.39 -22.71 -16.77
C GLY A 217 -1.22 -22.10 -15.37
N VAL A 218 -1.11 -22.95 -14.35
CA VAL A 218 -1.10 -22.52 -12.94
C VAL A 218 0.27 -21.98 -12.53
N GLU A 219 1.37 -22.61 -12.95
CA GLU A 219 2.73 -22.12 -12.69
C GLU A 219 3.01 -20.78 -13.39
N LYS A 220 2.44 -20.56 -14.59
CA LYS A 220 2.52 -19.26 -15.28
C LYS A 220 1.73 -18.19 -14.55
N GLY A 221 0.56 -18.50 -14.00
CA GLY A 221 -0.25 -17.56 -13.21
C GLY A 221 0.43 -17.14 -11.89
N VAL A 222 0.97 -18.10 -11.13
CA VAL A 222 1.63 -17.82 -9.84
C VAL A 222 3.00 -17.16 -10.02
N SER A 223 3.80 -17.60 -11.02
CA SER A 223 5.07 -16.94 -11.36
C SER A 223 4.84 -15.55 -11.96
N ALA A 224 3.77 -15.36 -12.75
CA ALA A 224 3.38 -14.03 -13.22
C ALA A 224 2.88 -13.15 -12.07
N CYS A 225 2.16 -13.66 -11.07
CA CYS A 225 1.77 -12.85 -9.90
C CYS A 225 2.99 -12.36 -9.12
N HIS A 226 3.95 -13.24 -8.84
CA HIS A 226 5.18 -12.85 -8.14
C HIS A 226 6.07 -11.94 -8.99
N LYS A 227 6.14 -12.17 -10.31
CA LYS A 227 6.90 -11.32 -11.24
C LYS A 227 6.20 -10.02 -11.55
N PHE A 228 4.87 -9.92 -11.57
CA PHE A 228 4.13 -8.71 -11.90
C PHE A 228 4.19 -7.71 -10.74
N VAL A 229 4.07 -8.18 -9.48
CA VAL A 229 4.35 -7.37 -8.29
C VAL A 229 5.78 -6.81 -8.31
N VAL A 230 6.74 -7.53 -8.89
CA VAL A 230 8.14 -7.06 -9.04
C VAL A 230 8.33 -6.18 -10.29
N SER A 231 7.64 -6.46 -11.41
CA SER A 231 7.88 -5.85 -12.72
C SER A 231 7.10 -4.56 -12.96
N HIS A 232 5.91 -4.40 -12.33
CA HIS A 232 5.21 -3.11 -12.32
C HIS A 232 5.97 -2.06 -11.48
N ASN A 233 6.85 -2.51 -10.58
CA ASN A 233 7.71 -1.64 -9.78
C ASN A 233 9.03 -1.23 -10.46
N THR A 234 9.44 -1.91 -11.55
CA THR A 234 10.66 -1.56 -12.31
C THR A 234 10.38 -0.84 -13.63
N ALA A 235 9.19 -0.98 -14.22
CA ALA A 235 8.87 -0.44 -15.54
C ALA A 235 8.65 1.09 -15.59
N VAL A 236 8.61 1.79 -14.45
CA VAL A 236 8.42 3.25 -14.40
C VAL A 236 9.76 4.00 -14.23
N ASP A 237 10.88 3.31 -14.03
CA ASP A 237 12.20 3.92 -13.76
C ASP A 237 13.10 4.08 -15.01
N GLU A 238 12.66 3.64 -16.20
CA GLU A 238 13.45 3.72 -17.45
C GLU A 238 12.86 4.63 -18.55
N GLY A 239 11.86 5.46 -18.22
CA GLY A 239 11.24 6.40 -19.16
C GLY A 239 11.80 7.83 -19.07
N GLY A 240 13.12 8.02 -19.11
CA GLY A 240 13.69 9.37 -18.91
C GLY A 240 15.16 9.53 -19.28
N ARG A 241 15.61 8.91 -20.39
CA ARG A 241 16.90 9.25 -20.99
C ARG A 241 16.83 9.05 -22.51
N GLY A 242 16.74 10.17 -23.25
CA GLY A 242 16.85 10.20 -24.70
C GLY A 242 16.34 11.49 -25.34
N GLU A 243 17.29 12.40 -25.65
CA GLU A 243 17.42 13.25 -26.85
C GLU A 243 16.21 14.15 -27.23
N TYR A 244 16.28 15.50 -27.28
CA TYR A 244 17.30 16.44 -27.78
C TYR A 244 17.29 17.76 -26.97
#